data_AF-A0A3C1MU57-F1
#
_entry.id   AF-A0A3C1MU57-F1
#
_cell.length_a   1.000
_cell.length_b   1.000
_cell.length_c   1.000
_cell.angle_alpha   90.00
_cell.angle_beta   90.00
_cell.angle_gamma   90.00
#
_symmetry.space_group_name_H-M   'P 1'
#
loop_
_entity.id
_entity.type
_entity.pdbx_description
1 polymer ?
#
loop_
_entity_poly.entity_id
_entity_poly.type
_entity_poly.pdbx_seq_one_letter_code
_entity_poly.pdbx_strand_id
1 'polypeptide(L)'
;MPDIQQAIRAHKADVLCLSYSAAFPKTQCLNSLADLRHGLDAGAAVWVGGAGVPKGGLTEGVRRLDSLTGLVAAVSQWCNEIPLD
;
A
#
# COMPACT_ATOMS: atom_id res chain seq x y z
N MET A 1 6.73 0.92 11.28
CA MET A 1 7.15 -0.38 10.70
C MET A 1 8.49 -0.20 10.00
N PRO A 2 9.60 -0.09 10.75
CA PRO A 2 10.89 0.33 10.20
C PRO A 2 11.46 -0.65 9.16
N ASP A 3 11.31 -1.95 9.39
CA ASP A 3 11.90 -2.98 8.53
C ASP A 3 11.30 -2.95 7.11
N ILE A 4 9.98 -2.75 6.99
CA ILE A 4 9.31 -2.65 5.68
C ILE A 4 9.76 -1.38 4.95
N GLN A 5 9.86 -0.25 5.67
CA GLN A 5 10.34 1.01 5.10
C GLN A 5 11.79 0.88 4.61
N GLN A 6 12.63 0.17 5.38
CA GLN A 6 14.00 -0.12 5.00
C GLN A 6 14.07 -1.03 3.78
N ALA A 7 13.23 -2.08 3.70
CA ALA A 7 13.18 -2.96 2.55
C ALA A 7 12.82 -2.20 1.26
N ILE A 8 11.82 -1.30 1.31
CA ILE A 8 11.45 -0.47 0.15
C ILE A 8 12.64 0.35 -0.36
N ARG A 9 13.36 1.02 0.56
CA ARG A 9 14.56 1.80 0.18
C ARG A 9 15.69 0.93 -0.35
N ALA A 10 15.97 -0.20 0.32
CA ALA A 10 17.06 -1.09 -0.04
C ALA A 10 16.86 -1.74 -1.43
N HIS A 11 15.61 -2.05 -1.77
CA HIS A 11 15.26 -2.66 -3.05
C HIS A 11 14.83 -1.66 -4.12
N LYS A 12 14.77 -0.35 -3.79
CA LYS A 12 14.23 0.70 -4.67
C LYS A 12 12.87 0.30 -5.25
N ALA A 13 12.02 -0.27 -4.40
CA ALA A 13 10.72 -0.76 -4.83
C ALA A 13 9.76 0.42 -5.02
N ASP A 14 9.20 0.55 -6.21
CA ASP A 14 8.27 1.64 -6.53
C ASP A 14 6.86 1.38 -5.97
N VAL A 15 6.54 0.12 -5.66
CA VAL A 15 5.23 -0.30 -5.16
C VAL A 15 5.38 -1.23 -3.96
N LEU A 16 4.74 -0.88 -2.85
CA LEU A 16 4.57 -1.72 -1.66
C LEU A 16 3.17 -2.33 -1.64
N CYS A 17 3.07 -3.66 -1.68
CA CYS A 17 1.81 -4.37 -1.52
C CYS A 17 1.72 -5.06 -0.16
N LEU A 18 0.66 -4.80 0.62
CA LEU A 18 0.41 -5.43 1.92
C LEU A 18 -0.94 -6.17 1.92
N SER A 19 -0.96 -7.34 2.57
CA SER A 19 -2.18 -8.12 2.77
C SER A 19 -2.51 -8.23 4.26
N TYR A 20 -3.69 -7.73 4.65
CA TYR A 20 -4.18 -7.80 6.03
C TYR A 20 -5.17 -8.96 6.17
N SER A 21 -4.89 -9.87 7.09
CA SER A 21 -5.78 -10.99 7.38
C SER A 21 -7.05 -10.53 8.10
N ALA A 22 -8.12 -11.32 8.03
CA ALA A 22 -9.37 -11.04 8.77
C ALA A 22 -9.17 -11.00 10.30
N ALA A 23 -8.11 -11.62 10.81
CA ALA A 23 -7.79 -11.61 12.23
C ALA A 23 -7.14 -10.30 12.70
N PHE A 24 -6.70 -9.43 11.77
CA PHE A 24 -6.07 -8.17 12.11
C PHE A 24 -7.13 -7.10 12.42
N PRO A 25 -7.11 -6.46 13.61
CA PRO A 25 -8.09 -5.44 13.96
C PRO A 25 -8.07 -4.25 13.00
N LYS A 26 -9.25 -3.81 12.54
CA LYS A 26 -9.37 -2.72 11.55
C LYS A 26 -8.71 -1.42 12.00
N THR A 27 -8.87 -1.05 13.27
CA THR A 27 -8.24 0.17 13.82
C THR A 27 -6.72 0.06 13.82
N GLN A 28 -6.18 -1.13 14.12
CA GLN A 28 -4.76 -1.39 14.06
C GLN A 28 -4.24 -1.32 12.63
N CYS A 29 -5.02 -1.82 11.65
CA CYS A 29 -4.70 -1.72 10.22
C CYS A 29 -4.58 -0.26 9.78
N LEU A 30 -5.53 0.60 10.16
CA LEU A 30 -5.48 2.02 9.83
C LEU A 30 -4.26 2.71 10.44
N ASN A 31 -4.00 2.46 11.74
CA ASN A 31 -2.84 3.04 12.42
C ASN A 31 -1.52 2.58 11.80
N SER A 32 -1.37 1.28 11.52
CA SER A 32 -0.15 0.76 10.90
C SER A 32 0.08 1.31 9.49
N LEU A 33 -0.99 1.53 8.72
CA LEU A 33 -0.89 2.16 7.40
C LEU A 33 -0.51 3.63 7.47
N ALA A 34 -1.04 4.39 8.44
CA ALA A 34 -0.65 5.78 8.66
C ALA A 34 0.84 5.88 9.03
N ASP A 35 1.28 5.09 10.01
CA ASP A 35 2.68 5.05 10.45
C ASP A 35 3.64 4.65 9.33
N LEU A 36 3.25 3.64 8.55
CA LEU A 36 4.02 3.17 7.41
C LEU A 36 4.13 4.25 6.35
N ARG A 37 3.01 4.86 5.94
CA ARG A 37 2.96 5.89 4.89
C ARG A 37 3.78 7.12 5.27
N HIS A 38 3.74 7.53 6.54
CA HIS A 38 4.48 8.69 7.04
C HIS A 38 6.01 8.54 6.95
N GLY A 39 6.54 7.32 7.10
CA GLY A 39 7.97 7.06 6.96
C GLY A 39 8.41 6.52 5.60
N LEU A 40 7.55 6.63 4.57
CA LEU A 40 7.88 6.31 3.19
C LEU A 40 7.97 7.60 2.36
N ASP A 41 8.94 7.63 1.43
CA ASP A 41 9.04 8.70 0.44
C ASP A 41 7.76 8.79 -0.41
N ALA A 42 7.46 9.99 -0.93
CA ALA A 42 6.23 10.21 -1.68
C ALA A 42 6.15 9.43 -3.00
N GLY A 43 7.29 8.97 -3.53
CA GLY A 43 7.36 8.23 -4.79
C GLY A 43 6.91 6.77 -4.73
N ALA A 44 6.90 6.14 -3.54
CA ALA A 44 6.48 4.75 -3.41
C ALA A 44 4.94 4.65 -3.32
N ALA A 45 4.32 3.94 -4.27
CA ALA A 45 2.89 3.65 -4.21
C ALA A 45 2.61 2.58 -3.15
N VAL A 46 1.57 2.78 -2.34
CA VAL A 46 1.19 1.84 -1.27
C VAL A 46 -0.16 1.20 -1.59
N TRP A 47 -0.18 -0.12 -1.78
CA TRP A 47 -1.38 -0.89 -2.09
C TRP A 47 -1.71 -1.87 -0.97
N VAL A 48 -2.99 -1.98 -0.63
CA VAL A 48 -3.46 -2.82 0.47
C VAL A 48 -4.62 -3.70 0.04
N GLY A 49 -4.62 -4.95 0.48
CA GLY A 49 -5.72 -5.88 0.24
C GLY A 49 -5.91 -6.84 1.41
N GLY A 50 -6.85 -7.77 1.23
CA GLY A 50 -7.18 -8.77 2.25
C GLY A 50 -8.36 -8.38 3.14
N ALA A 51 -8.92 -9.38 3.82
CA ALA A 51 -10.18 -9.26 4.57
C ALA A 51 -10.08 -8.35 5.81
N GLY A 52 -8.88 -8.07 6.30
CA GLY A 52 -8.64 -7.14 7.42
C GLY A 52 -8.69 -5.67 7.04
N VAL A 53 -8.69 -5.34 5.75
CA VAL A 53 -8.69 -3.94 5.29
C VAL A 53 -10.09 -3.33 5.40
N PRO A 54 -10.28 -2.22 6.14
CA PRO A 54 -11.55 -1.52 6.20
C PRO A 54 -11.94 -0.88 4.86
N LYS A 55 -13.23 -0.66 4.63
CA LYS A 55 -13.77 -0.11 3.37
C LYS A 55 -13.46 1.39 3.18
N GLY A 56 -13.06 2.09 4.23
CA GLY A 56 -12.79 3.53 4.21
C GLY A 56 -11.89 3.94 5.36
N GLY A 57 -11.51 5.23 5.38
CA GLY A 57 -10.59 5.80 6.37
C GLY A 57 -9.13 5.47 6.12
N LEU A 58 -8.78 4.96 4.93
CA LEU A 58 -7.39 4.75 4.54
C LEU A 58 -6.66 6.09 4.45
N THR A 59 -5.40 6.09 4.88
CA THR A 59 -4.49 7.23 4.74
C THR A 59 -4.36 7.62 3.27
N GLU A 60 -4.21 8.93 3.02
CA GLU A 60 -3.95 9.44 1.67
C GLU A 60 -2.72 8.77 1.04
N GLY A 61 -2.80 8.49 -0.26
CA GLY A 61 -1.76 7.77 -1.00
C GLY A 61 -1.75 6.26 -0.78
N VAL A 62 -2.70 5.70 -0.01
CA VAL A 62 -2.91 4.25 0.11
C VAL A 62 -4.09 3.81 -0.77
N ARG A 63 -3.81 2.94 -1.76
CA ARG A 63 -4.83 2.37 -2.66
C ARG A 63 -5.29 1.02 -2.13
N ARG A 64 -6.61 0.83 -2.02
CA ARG A 64 -7.20 -0.48 -1.73
C ARG A 64 -7.31 -1.31 -3.01
N LEU A 65 -6.90 -2.57 -2.93
CA LEU A 65 -7.13 -3.60 -3.94
C LEU A 65 -8.12 -4.62 -3.40
N ASP A 66 -9.31 -4.71 -4.03
CA ASP A 66 -10.37 -5.62 -3.58
C ASP A 66 -10.13 -7.08 -3.99
N SER A 67 -9.27 -7.33 -4.98
CA SER A 67 -8.91 -8.67 -5.41
C SER A 67 -7.51 -8.71 -6.00
N LEU A 68 -6.90 -9.90 -5.98
CA LEU A 68 -5.63 -10.15 -6.66
C LEU A 68 -5.76 -10.01 -8.18
N THR A 69 -6.92 -10.36 -8.74
CA THR A 69 -7.21 -10.22 -10.18
C THR A 69 -7.14 -8.77 -10.64
N GLY A 70 -7.50 -7.82 -9.77
CA GLY A 70 -7.40 -6.38 -10.05
C GLY A 70 -5.96 -5.84 -10.06
N LEU A 71 -4.97 -6.62 -9.64
CA LEU A 71 -3.59 -6.15 -9.51
C LEU A 71 -2.98 -5.73 -10.86
N VAL A 72 -3.22 -6.51 -11.92
CA VAL A 72 -2.69 -6.20 -13.27
C VAL A 72 -3.20 -4.85 -13.75
N ALA A 73 -4.51 -4.62 -13.61
CA ALA A 73 -5.11 -3.34 -13.97
C ALA A 73 -4.56 -2.18 -13.12
N ALA A 74 -4.33 -2.41 -11.82
CA ALA A 74 -3.76 -1.41 -10.93
C ALA A 74 -2.32 -1.02 -11.32
N VAL A 75 -1.50 -2.01 -11.74
CA VAL A 75 -0.15 -1.76 -12.28
C VAL A 75 -0.23 -0.96 -13.57
N SER A 76 -1.06 -1.39 -14.53
CA SER A 76 -1.21 -0.67 -15.79
C SER A 76 -1.66 0.78 -15.58
N GLN A 77 -2.60 1.00 -14.67
CA GLN A 77 -3.05 2.34 -14.31
C GLN A 77 -1.91 3.17 -13.68
N TRP A 78 -1.18 2.59 -12.72
CA TRP A 78 -0.06 3.27 -12.06
C TRP A 78 1.05 3.65 -13.04
N CYS A 79 1.42 2.77 -13.97
CA CYS A 79 2.39 3.08 -15.01
C CYS A 79 1.96 4.24 -15.93
N ASN A 80 0.65 4.44 -16.13
CA ASN A 80 0.13 5.56 -16.92
C ASN A 80 0.02 6.86 -16.11
N GLU A 81 -0.02 6.78 -14.77
CA GLU A 81 -0.10 7.92 -13.86
C GLU A 81 1.28 8.54 -13.60
N ILE A 82 2.35 7.77 -13.73
CA ILE A 82 3.73 8.25 -13.62
C ILE A 82 4.15 8.84 -14.97
N PRO A 83 4.51 10.13 -15.05
CA PRO A 83 5.11 10.71 -16.25
C PRO A 83 6.38 9.94 -16.63
N LEU A 84 6.52 9.59 -17.90
CA LEU A 84 7.81 9.18 -18.44
C LEU A 84 8.69 10.43 -18.49
N ASP A 85 9.64 10.52 -17.56
CA ASP A 85 10.72 11.50 -17.62
C ASP A 85 11.62 11.24 -18.86
#